data_AF-R9JV98-F1
#
_entry.id   AF-R9JV98-F1
#
_cell.length_a   1.000
_cell.length_b   1.000
_cell.length_c   1.000
_cell.angle_alpha   90.00
_cell.angle_beta   90.00
_cell.angle_gamma   90.00
#
_symmetry.space_group_name_H-M   'P 1'
#
loop_
_entity.id
_entity.type
_entity.pdbx_description
1 polymer ?
#
loop_
_entity_poly.entity_id
_entity_poly.type
_entity_poly.pdbx_seq_one_letter_code
_entity_poly.pdbx_strand_id
1 'polypeptide(L)'
;MLEIVKNRCGIAESVTVYDGDIDLYIKDCLADMAASGVPERLVTNSDDYEGVVTAVSLYVKAYLGNDRTDTEKYLQLYRKKVFRLSLEEGGS
;
A
#
# COMPACT_ATOMS: atom_id res chain seq x y z
N MET A 1 8.03 1.47 -6.85
CA MET A 1 7.11 0.74 -5.93
C MET A 1 6.95 -0.75 -6.18
N LEU A 2 6.62 -1.18 -7.41
CA LEU A 2 6.20 -2.56 -7.73
C LEU A 2 7.14 -3.64 -7.18
N GLU A 3 8.43 -3.56 -7.46
CA GLU A 3 9.44 -4.53 -6.99
C GLU A 3 9.48 -4.66 -5.46
N ILE A 4 9.44 -3.52 -4.75
CA ILE A 4 9.45 -3.47 -3.29
C ILE A 4 8.22 -4.18 -2.73
N VAL A 5 7.04 -3.93 -3.32
CA VAL A 5 5.78 -4.54 -2.89
C VAL A 5 5.77 -6.05 -3.19
N LYS A 6 6.24 -6.48 -4.37
CA LYS A 6 6.40 -7.91 -4.70
C LYS A 6 7.25 -8.63 -3.67
N ASN A 7 8.43 -8.07 -3.37
CA ASN A 7 9.33 -8.62 -2.36
C ASN A 7 8.66 -8.70 -0.97
N ARG A 8 7.91 -7.67 -0.55
CA ARG A 8 7.14 -7.68 0.71
C ARG A 8 5.98 -8.66 0.74
N CYS A 9 5.44 -9.02 -0.42
CA CYS A 9 4.43 -10.06 -0.62
C CYS A 9 5.04 -11.46 -0.76
N GLY A 10 6.36 -11.61 -0.73
CA GLY A 10 7.03 -12.90 -0.93
C GLY A 10 7.00 -13.39 -2.38
N ILE A 11 6.83 -12.48 -3.33
CA ILE A 11 6.78 -12.77 -4.78
C ILE A 11 8.14 -12.38 -5.37
N ALA A 12 8.81 -13.34 -6.02
CA ALA A 12 10.08 -13.08 -6.70
C ALA A 12 9.90 -12.09 -7.87
N GLU A 13 10.91 -11.24 -8.10
CA GLU A 13 10.90 -10.23 -9.16
C GLU A 13 10.66 -10.84 -10.55
N SER A 14 11.18 -12.04 -10.81
CA SER A 14 11.00 -12.77 -12.06
C SER A 14 9.56 -13.24 -12.34
N VAL A 15 8.67 -13.23 -11.33
CA VAL A 15 7.26 -13.63 -11.49
C VAL A 15 6.46 -12.41 -11.92
N THR A 16 6.11 -12.33 -13.21
CA THR A 16 5.46 -11.14 -13.80
C THR A 16 3.94 -11.24 -13.93
N VAL A 17 3.36 -12.41 -13.68
CA VAL A 17 1.93 -12.67 -13.91
C VAL A 17 1.00 -11.81 -13.05
N TYR A 18 1.50 -11.31 -11.91
CA TYR A 18 0.75 -10.47 -10.98
C TYR A 18 1.03 -8.97 -11.13
N ASP A 19 1.98 -8.59 -12.00
CA ASP A 19 2.48 -7.21 -12.05
C ASP A 19 1.36 -6.21 -12.37
N GLY A 20 0.48 -6.55 -13.31
CA GLY A 20 -0.65 -5.71 -13.67
C GLY A 20 -1.63 -5.49 -12.51
N ASP A 21 -2.00 -6.56 -11.80
CA ASP A 21 -2.92 -6.48 -10.66
C ASP A 21 -2.29 -5.71 -9.50
N ILE A 22 -1.01 -5.99 -9.20
CA ILE A 22 -0.28 -5.28 -8.14
C ILE A 22 -0.18 -3.79 -8.46
N ASP A 23 0.13 -3.40 -9.70
CA ASP A 23 0.15 -1.99 -10.12
C ASP A 23 -1.21 -1.31 -9.98
N LEU A 24 -2.31 -2.01 -10.31
CA LEU A 24 -3.66 -1.49 -10.11
C LEU A 24 -3.97 -1.27 -8.63
N TYR A 25 -3.65 -2.25 -7.78
CA TYR A 25 -3.83 -2.12 -6.33
C TYR A 25 -2.95 -1.06 -5.69
N ILE A 26 -1.73 -0.85 -6.19
CA ILE A 26 -0.87 0.26 -5.76
C ILE A 26 -1.56 1.58 -6.05
N LYS A 27 -2.03 1.79 -7.29
CA LYS A 27 -2.69 3.04 -7.70
C LYS A 27 -3.96 3.30 -6.90
N ASP A 28 -4.78 2.28 -6.71
CA ASP A 28 -6.01 2.33 -5.92
C ASP A 28 -5.71 2.70 -4.46
N CYS A 29 -4.71 2.06 -3.85
CA CYS A 29 -4.27 2.37 -2.49
C CYS A 29 -3.77 3.82 -2.33
N LEU A 30 -2.95 4.30 -3.26
CA LEU A 30 -2.45 5.69 -3.23
C LEU A 30 -3.60 6.70 -3.35
N ALA A 31 -4.58 6.42 -4.21
CA ALA A 31 -5.78 7.26 -4.35
C ALA A 31 -6.65 7.24 -3.08
N ASP A 32 -6.87 6.07 -2.48
CA ASP A 32 -7.61 5.93 -1.21
C ASP A 32 -6.91 6.68 -0.06
N MET A 33 -5.58 6.62 0.03
CA MET A 33 -4.81 7.38 1.01
C MET A 33 -4.96 8.89 0.83
N ALA A 34 -4.87 9.39 -0.41
CA ALA A 34 -5.08 10.81 -0.70
C ALA A 34 -6.51 11.24 -0.33
N ALA A 35 -7.53 10.45 -0.70
CA ALA A 35 -8.92 10.71 -0.34
C ALA A 35 -9.17 10.66 1.18
N SER A 36 -8.39 9.85 1.89
CA SER A 36 -8.43 9.71 3.36
C SER A 36 -7.66 10.81 4.11
N GLY A 37 -7.10 11.79 3.40
CA GLY A 37 -6.42 12.93 4.00
C GLY A 37 -4.93 12.72 4.32
N VAL A 38 -4.29 11.70 3.75
CA VAL A 38 -2.82 11.59 3.81
C VAL A 38 -2.20 12.75 3.01
N PRO A 39 -1.22 13.49 3.58
CA PRO A 39 -0.59 14.60 2.88
C PRO A 39 -0.04 14.24 1.51
N GLU A 40 -0.29 15.09 0.52
CA GLU A 40 0.12 14.86 -0.87
C GLU A 40 1.63 14.57 -0.99
N ARG A 41 2.48 15.30 -0.26
CA ARG A 41 3.94 15.06 -0.24
C ARG A 41 4.34 13.62 0.05
N LEU A 42 3.55 12.91 0.88
CA LEU A 42 3.80 11.51 1.22
C LEU A 42 3.35 10.57 0.10
N VAL A 43 2.24 10.91 -0.57
CA VAL A 43 1.66 10.12 -1.66
C VAL A 43 2.44 10.30 -2.97
N THR A 44 2.93 11.51 -3.28
CA THR A 44 3.69 11.81 -4.50
C THR A 44 5.07 11.15 -4.50
N ASN A 45 5.77 11.16 -3.36
CA ASN A 45 7.07 10.50 -3.19
C ASN A 45 6.93 9.17 -2.45
N SER A 46 5.88 8.41 -2.80
CA SER A 46 5.44 7.24 -2.02
C SER A 46 6.50 6.16 -1.84
N ASP A 47 7.46 6.05 -2.76
CA ASP A 47 8.57 5.09 -2.69
C ASP A 47 9.60 5.44 -1.61
N ASP A 48 9.74 6.72 -1.27
CA ASP A 48 10.72 7.22 -0.30
C ASP A 48 10.20 7.17 1.14
N TYR A 49 8.89 6.99 1.32
CA TYR A 49 8.25 6.94 2.63
C TYR A 49 7.88 5.51 3.01
N GLU A 50 8.69 4.90 3.89
CA GLU A 50 8.46 3.52 4.37
C GLU A 50 7.06 3.29 4.93
N GLY A 51 6.46 4.33 5.51
CA GLY A 51 5.09 4.28 6.02
C GLY A 51 4.06 4.05 4.92
N VAL A 52 4.22 4.71 3.78
CA VAL A 52 3.36 4.58 2.59
C VAL A 52 3.58 3.22 1.93
N VAL A 53 4.85 2.81 1.73
CA VAL A 53 5.19 1.48 1.21
C VAL A 53 4.55 0.38 2.08
N THR A 54 4.51 0.56 3.40
CA THR A 54 3.88 -0.38 4.32
C THR A 54 2.36 -0.42 4.17
N ALA A 55 1.70 0.74 4.06
CA ALA A 55 0.25 0.79 3.81
C ALA A 55 -0.11 0.10 2.49
N VAL A 56 0.62 0.42 1.41
CA VAL A 56 0.45 -0.23 0.10
C VAL A 56 0.66 -1.73 0.17
N SER A 57 1.70 -2.19 0.87
CA SER A 57 1.97 -3.63 1.01
C SER A 57 0.83 -4.37 1.74
N LEU A 58 0.23 -3.75 2.76
CA LEU A 58 -0.92 -4.32 3.47
C LEU A 58 -2.16 -4.36 2.55
N TYR A 59 -2.38 -3.30 1.78
CA TYR A 59 -3.47 -3.23 0.80
C TYR A 59 -3.34 -4.32 -0.26
N VAL A 60 -2.16 -4.44 -0.89
CA VAL A 60 -1.90 -5.47 -1.89
C VAL A 60 -2.03 -6.88 -1.30
N LYS A 61 -1.54 -7.13 -0.08
CA LYS A 61 -1.75 -8.44 0.58
C LYS A 61 -3.21 -8.77 0.79
N ALA A 62 -4.05 -7.76 1.10
CA ALA A 62 -5.47 -7.95 1.32
C ALA A 62 -6.22 -8.37 0.04
N TYR A 63 -5.86 -7.79 -1.11
CA TYR A 63 -6.59 -7.98 -2.38
C TYR A 63 -5.94 -8.98 -3.35
N LEU A 64 -4.63 -9.22 -3.24
CA LEU A 64 -3.94 -10.24 -4.02
C LEU A 64 -4.16 -11.65 -3.44
N GLY A 65 -4.34 -11.73 -2.12
CA GLY A 65 -4.64 -12.99 -1.44
C GLY A 65 -6.03 -13.50 -1.83
N ASN A 66 -6.10 -14.62 -2.55
CA ASN A 66 -7.36 -15.36 -2.76
C ASN A 66 -7.93 -15.97 -1.46
N ASP A 67 -7.18 -15.90 -0.36
CA ASP A 67 -7.57 -16.41 0.95
C ASP A 67 -8.21 -15.31 1.80
N ARG A 68 -9.54 -15.42 1.95
CA ARG A 68 -10.41 -14.43 2.60
C ARG A 68 -10.17 -14.29 4.10
N THR A 69 -9.41 -15.20 4.70
CA THR A 69 -9.25 -15.27 6.17
C THR A 69 -8.41 -14.13 6.74
N ASP A 70 -7.36 -13.70 6.04
CA ASP A 70 -6.48 -12.61 6.48
C ASP A 70 -6.82 -11.24 5.85
N THR A 71 -7.70 -11.18 4.85
CA THR A 71 -8.09 -9.93 4.16
C THR A 71 -8.52 -8.85 5.15
N GLU A 72 -9.45 -9.16 6.06
CA GLU A 72 -9.95 -8.17 7.03
C GLU A 72 -8.86 -7.69 7.98
N LYS A 73 -7.94 -8.58 8.37
CA LYS A 73 -6.81 -8.23 9.24
C LYS A 73 -5.86 -7.27 8.55
N TYR A 74 -5.52 -7.51 7.28
CA TYR A 74 -4.67 -6.61 6.51
C TYR A 74 -5.35 -5.25 6.29
N LEU A 75 -6.66 -5.24 5.97
CA LEU A 75 -7.42 -3.98 5.84
C LEU A 75 -7.51 -3.21 7.16
N GLN A 76 -7.65 -3.90 8.29
CA GLN A 76 -7.62 -3.25 9.61
C GLN A 76 -6.26 -2.60 9.90
N LEU A 77 -5.16 -3.31 9.60
CA LEU A 77 -3.80 -2.79 9.77
C LEU A 77 -3.53 -1.62 8.82
N TYR A 78 -3.98 -1.73 7.57
CA TYR A 78 -3.94 -0.69 6.55
C TYR A 78 -4.64 0.57 7.05
N ARG A 79 -5.92 0.49 7.45
CA ARG A 79 -6.69 1.64 7.97
C ARG A 79 -5.99 2.31 9.16
N LYS A 80 -5.44 1.52 10.09
CA LYS A 80 -4.65 2.04 11.23
C LYS A 80 -3.35 2.74 10.80
N LYS A 81 -2.76 2.34 9.67
CA LYS A 81 -1.56 2.96 9.13
C LYS A 81 -1.90 4.25 8.38
N VAL A 82 -2.93 4.23 7.53
CA VAL A 82 -3.45 5.41 6.82
C VAL A 82 -3.87 6.49 7.81
N PHE A 83 -4.61 6.12 8.86
CA PHE A 83 -4.98 7.07 9.92
C PHE A 83 -3.76 7.71 10.59
N ARG A 84 -2.67 6.97 10.79
CA ARG A 84 -1.44 7.57 11.34
C ARG A 84 -0.75 8.48 10.35
N LEU A 85 -0.69 8.07 9.08
CA LEU A 85 -0.12 8.87 7.99
C LEU A 85 -0.89 10.17 7.76
N SER A 86 -2.22 10.18 7.93
CA SER A 86 -3.03 11.39 7.80
C SER A 86 -2.86 12.37 8.96
N LEU A 87 -2.34 11.91 10.10
CA LEU A 87 -1.97 12.75 11.24
C LEU A 87 -0.53 13.25 11.17
N GLU A 88 0.29 12.75 10.24
CA GLU A 88 1.59 13.34 9.97
C GLU A 88 1.34 14.69 9.29
N GLU A 89 1.15 15.74 10.09
CA GLU A 89 0.90 17.10 9.58
C GLU A 89 1.90 17.43 8.46
N GLY A 90 1.45 18.26 7.51
CA GLY A 90 2.34 18.94 6.59
C GLY A 90 3.44 19.62 7.40
N GLY A 91 4.58 18.93 7.54
CA GLY A 91 5.77 19.46 8.18
C GLY A 91 6.29 20.57 7.30
N SER A 92 5.81 21.77 7.56
CA SER A 92 6.41 23.04 7.19
C SER A 92 7.00 23.68 8.45
#